data_AF-A0A969NG62-F1
#
_entry.id   AF-A0A969NG62-F1
#
_cell.length_a   1.000
_cell.length_b   1.000
_cell.length_c   1.000
_cell.angle_alpha   90.00
_cell.angle_beta   90.00
_cell.angle_gamma   90.00
#
_symmetry.space_group_name_H-M   'P 1'
#
loop_
_entity.id
_entity.type
_entity.pdbx_description
1 polymer ?
#
loop_
_entity_poly.entity_id
_entity_poly.type
_entity_poly.pdbx_seq_one_letter_code
_entity_poly.pdbx_strand_id
1 'polypeptide(L)'
;MNDIQKTSKKKNKKLKKSTILIIVILWAFTAFSFVLHTNRQKQAEEERNLLVLQLEHLNKEMAKAETTLAKIQKNDESIYRKVLEAKPISKTIRLAGFGGSDYYQKYKRSLNSETLISTAKELIFFQNNLLCNQNHSKSWLI
;
A
#
# COMPACT_ATOMS: atom_id res chain seq x y z
N MET A 1 -49.61 52.55 -31.31
CA MET A 1 -48.18 52.30 -31.67
C MET A 1 -47.24 52.10 -30.47
N ASN A 2 -47.61 52.43 -29.22
CA ASN A 2 -46.72 52.28 -28.05
C ASN A 2 -46.65 50.87 -27.43
N ASP A 3 -47.65 50.01 -27.66
CA ASP A 3 -47.71 48.69 -26.99
C ASP A 3 -46.73 47.68 -27.58
N ILE A 4 -46.46 47.74 -28.88
CA ILE A 4 -45.49 46.88 -29.58
C ILE A 4 -44.05 47.18 -29.10
N GLN A 5 -43.74 48.45 -28.83
CA GLN A 5 -42.46 48.87 -28.26
C GLN A 5 -42.29 48.36 -26.81
N LYS A 6 -43.37 48.37 -26.01
CA LYS A 6 -43.37 47.84 -24.64
C LYS A 6 -43.20 46.32 -24.60
N THR A 7 -43.84 45.56 -25.49
CA THR A 7 -43.72 44.09 -25.54
C THR A 7 -42.32 43.64 -25.97
N SER A 8 -41.71 44.31 -26.96
CA SER A 8 -40.31 44.11 -27.37
C SER A 8 -39.32 44.34 -26.22
N LYS A 9 -39.43 45.48 -25.52
CA LYS A 9 -38.56 45.78 -24.37
C LYS A 9 -38.77 44.82 -23.20
N LYS A 10 -40.01 44.37 -22.94
CA LYS A 10 -40.34 43.39 -21.89
C LYS A 10 -39.79 42.00 -22.21
N LYS A 11 -39.81 41.58 -23.48
CA LYS A 11 -39.26 40.30 -23.96
C LYS A 11 -37.72 40.26 -23.85
N ASN A 12 -37.04 41.34 -24.24
CA ASN A 12 -35.58 41.48 -24.05
C ASN A 12 -35.16 41.48 -22.57
N LYS A 13 -35.95 42.09 -21.68
CA LYS A 13 -35.68 42.06 -20.24
C LYS A 13 -35.84 40.66 -19.63
N LYS A 14 -36.77 39.83 -20.16
CA LYS A 14 -36.90 38.41 -19.78
C LYS A 14 -35.77 37.55 -20.34
N LEU A 15 -35.35 37.76 -21.60
CA LEU A 15 -34.22 37.04 -22.20
C LEU A 15 -32.92 37.28 -21.42
N LYS A 16 -32.61 38.55 -21.09
CA LYS A 16 -31.41 38.90 -20.31
C LYS A 16 -31.39 38.28 -18.90
N LYS A 17 -32.56 38.13 -18.25
CA LYS A 17 -32.65 37.45 -16.95
C LYS A 17 -32.40 35.94 -17.07
N SER A 18 -32.87 35.32 -18.14
CA SER A 18 -32.65 33.90 -18.39
C SER A 18 -31.17 33.59 -18.68
N THR A 19 -30.46 34.44 -19.41
CA THR A 19 -29.02 34.25 -19.67
C THR A 19 -28.19 34.40 -18.39
N ILE A 20 -28.56 35.31 -17.49
CA ILE A 20 -27.88 35.48 -16.20
C ILE A 20 -28.06 34.23 -15.32
N LEU A 21 -29.24 33.62 -15.30
CA LEU A 21 -29.49 32.37 -14.55
C LEU A 21 -28.60 31.22 -15.05
N ILE A 22 -28.45 31.08 -16.37
CA ILE A 22 -27.60 30.03 -16.96
C ILE A 22 -26.13 30.24 -16.57
N ILE A 23 -25.65 31.49 -16.59
CA ILE A 23 -24.28 31.82 -16.19
C ILE A 23 -24.05 31.52 -14.71
N VAL A 24 -25.01 31.86 -13.83
CA VAL A 24 -24.93 31.56 -12.40
C VAL A 24 -24.88 30.05 -12.14
N ILE A 25 -25.69 29.27 -12.86
CA ILE A 25 -25.68 27.80 -12.77
C ILE A 25 -24.35 27.23 -13.25
N LEU A 26 -23.79 27.76 -14.35
CA LEU A 26 -22.50 27.33 -14.87
C LEU A 26 -21.37 27.60 -13.87
N TRP A 27 -21.37 28.80 -13.26
CA TRP A 27 -20.42 29.17 -12.21
C TRP A 27 -20.56 28.34 -10.94
N ALA A 28 -21.79 28.01 -10.53
CA ALA A 28 -22.02 27.13 -9.40
C ALA A 28 -21.51 25.70 -9.68
N PHE A 29 -21.71 25.21 -10.91
CA PHE A 29 -21.28 23.88 -11.32
C PHE A 29 -19.74 23.73 -11.37
N THR A 30 -19.04 24.76 -11.87
CA THR A 30 -17.57 24.76 -11.90
C THR A 30 -16.99 24.86 -10.49
N ALA A 31 -17.54 25.72 -9.63
CA ALA A 31 -17.14 25.83 -8.23
C ALA A 31 -17.37 24.51 -7.47
N PHE A 32 -18.52 23.86 -7.68
CA PHE A 32 -18.83 22.57 -7.08
C PHE A 32 -17.86 21.46 -7.51
N SER A 33 -17.54 21.41 -8.81
CA SER A 33 -16.56 20.44 -9.33
C SER A 33 -15.18 20.64 -8.74
N PHE A 34 -14.73 21.89 -8.56
CA PHE A 34 -13.44 22.22 -7.96
C PHE A 34 -13.35 21.75 -6.50
N VAL A 35 -14.41 21.96 -5.71
CA VAL A 35 -14.49 21.51 -4.30
C VAL A 35 -14.40 19.99 -4.19
N LEU A 36 -15.06 19.24 -5.09
CA LEU A 36 -14.97 17.78 -5.09
C LEU A 36 -13.56 17.28 -5.44
N HIS A 37 -12.90 17.91 -6.41
CA HIS A 37 -11.54 17.52 -6.80
C HIS A 37 -10.51 17.78 -5.70
N THR A 38 -10.56 18.93 -5.02
CA THR A 38 -9.61 19.22 -3.92
C THR A 38 -9.79 18.28 -2.73
N ASN A 39 -11.04 17.93 -2.38
CA ASN A 39 -11.30 17.02 -1.27
C ASN A 39 -10.80 15.59 -1.57
N ARG A 40 -10.99 15.10 -2.80
CA ARG A 40 -10.49 13.78 -3.22
C ARG A 40 -8.96 13.69 -3.20
N GLN A 41 -8.27 14.76 -3.59
CA GLN A 41 -6.81 14.81 -3.56
C GLN A 41 -6.27 14.72 -2.13
N LYS A 42 -6.86 15.47 -1.19
CA LYS A 42 -6.49 15.42 0.23
C LYS A 42 -6.70 14.03 0.83
N GLN A 43 -7.85 13.41 0.57
CA GLN A 43 -8.16 12.06 1.06
C GLN A 43 -7.16 11.02 0.53
N ALA A 44 -6.83 11.08 -0.76
CA ALA A 44 -5.86 10.17 -1.36
C ALA A 44 -4.45 10.34 -0.75
N GLU A 45 -4.07 11.57 -0.39
CA GLU A 45 -2.79 11.85 0.26
C GLU A 45 -2.74 11.34 1.71
N GLU A 46 -3.82 11.53 2.47
CA GLU A 46 -3.97 10.97 3.82
C GLU A 46 -3.92 9.44 3.82
N GLU A 47 -4.66 8.78 2.93
CA GLU A 47 -4.63 7.32 2.77
C GLU A 47 -3.22 6.82 2.43
N ARG A 48 -2.50 7.51 1.54
CA ARG A 48 -1.11 7.16 1.22
C ARG A 48 -0.20 7.28 2.44
N ASN A 49 -0.33 8.35 3.22
CA ASN A 49 0.50 8.55 4.42
C ASN A 49 0.21 7.49 5.49
N LEU A 50 -1.06 7.13 5.69
CA LEU A 50 -1.46 6.05 6.58
C LEU A 50 -0.86 4.70 6.15
N LEU A 51 -0.89 4.39 4.86
CA LEU A 51 -0.30 3.17 4.31
C LEU A 51 1.22 3.12 4.54
N VAL A 52 1.93 4.24 4.35
CA VAL A 52 3.38 4.32 4.61
C VAL A 52 3.69 4.09 6.09
N LEU A 53 2.92 4.69 7.00
CA LEU A 53 3.08 4.49 8.44
C LEU A 53 2.84 3.03 8.84
N GLN A 54 1.81 2.39 8.27
CA GLN A 54 1.54 0.97 8.50
C GLN A 54 2.69 0.08 8.02
N LEU A 55 3.28 0.38 6.86
CA LEU A 55 4.45 -0.35 6.36
C LEU A 55 5.65 -0.17 7.29
N GLU A 56 5.90 1.04 7.79
CA GLU A 56 6.99 1.28 8.74
C GLU A 56 6.80 0.50 10.05
N HIS A 57 5.58 0.47 10.58
CA HIS A 57 5.26 -0.32 11.76
C HIS A 57 5.48 -1.82 11.51
N LEU A 58 5.02 -2.33 10.37
CA LEU A 58 5.19 -3.74 10.00
C LEU A 58 6.68 -4.10 9.86
N ASN A 59 7.49 -3.24 9.23
CA ASN A 59 8.94 -3.46 9.12
C ASN A 59 9.61 -3.53 10.52
N LYS A 60 9.19 -2.68 11.47
CA LYS A 60 9.71 -2.74 12.86
C LYS A 60 9.34 -4.05 13.56
N GLU A 61 8.12 -4.52 13.39
CA GLU A 61 7.68 -5.80 13.96
C GLU A 61 8.41 -6.99 13.30
N MET A 62 8.66 -6.94 11.99
CA MET A 62 9.47 -7.94 11.29
C MET A 62 10.90 -7.99 11.84
N ALA A 63 11.55 -6.85 12.04
CA ALA A 63 12.89 -6.80 12.63
C ALA A 63 12.93 -7.39 14.06
N LYS A 64 11.91 -7.12 14.89
CA LYS A 64 11.79 -7.76 16.22
C LYS A 64 11.60 -9.27 16.11
N ALA A 65 10.80 -9.73 15.16
CA ALA A 65 10.58 -11.14 14.94
C ALA A 65 11.87 -11.84 14.46
N GLU A 66 12.65 -11.23 13.57
CA GLU A 66 13.95 -11.73 13.13
C GLU A 66 14.95 -11.85 14.28
N THR A 67 15.06 -10.84 15.14
CA THR A 67 15.96 -10.92 16.31
C THR A 67 15.55 -12.02 17.28
N THR A 68 14.25 -12.21 17.48
CA THR A 68 13.71 -13.31 18.31
C THR A 68 14.01 -14.67 17.70
N LEU A 69 13.82 -14.83 16.39
CA LEU A 69 14.17 -16.06 15.68
C LEU A 69 15.67 -16.35 15.74
N ALA A 70 16.52 -15.34 15.56
CA ALA A 70 17.97 -15.49 15.67
C ALA A 70 18.38 -16.00 17.05
N LYS A 71 17.72 -15.51 18.11
CA LYS A 71 17.93 -15.97 19.49
C LYS A 71 17.50 -17.43 19.68
N ILE A 72 16.34 -17.82 19.15
CA ILE A 72 15.85 -19.20 19.19
C ILE A 72 16.81 -20.14 18.45
N GLN A 73 17.25 -19.74 17.25
CA GLN A 73 18.16 -20.53 16.44
C GLN A 73 19.53 -20.70 17.11
N LYS A 74 20.06 -19.64 17.75
CA LYS A 74 21.30 -19.72 18.52
C LYS A 74 21.17 -20.66 19.72
N ASN A 75 20.02 -20.69 20.36
CA ASN A 75 19.76 -21.62 21.46
C ASN A 75 19.63 -23.07 20.96
N ASP A 76 18.98 -23.30 19.82
CA ASP A 76 18.90 -24.61 19.17
C ASP A 76 20.29 -25.16 18.79
N GLU A 77 21.12 -24.32 18.16
CA GLU A 77 22.50 -24.65 17.79
C GLU A 77 23.40 -24.94 19.00
N SER A 78 23.24 -24.19 20.10
CA SER A 78 24.14 -24.29 21.25
C SER A 78 23.77 -25.39 22.25
N ILE A 79 22.48 -25.61 22.50
CA ILE A 79 22.00 -26.56 23.51
C ILE A 79 21.73 -27.93 22.87
N TYR A 80 20.89 -27.97 21.85
CA TYR A 80 20.41 -29.26 21.31
C TYR A 80 21.41 -29.85 20.33
N ARG A 81 21.99 -29.04 19.44
CA ARG A 81 22.84 -29.57 18.36
C ARG A 81 24.22 -30.05 18.81
N LYS A 82 24.79 -29.43 19.86
CA LYS A 82 26.06 -29.87 20.46
C LYS A 82 25.90 -31.15 21.27
N VAL A 83 24.74 -31.33 21.91
CA VAL A 83 24.40 -32.54 22.68
C VAL A 83 24.00 -33.69 21.76
N LEU A 84 23.41 -33.41 20.58
CA LEU A 84 22.91 -34.41 19.63
C LEU A 84 23.81 -34.65 18.41
N GLU A 85 24.98 -34.02 18.33
CA GLU A 85 25.96 -34.11 17.23
C GLU A 85 25.40 -33.90 15.80
N ALA A 86 24.27 -33.21 15.65
CA ALA A 86 23.59 -33.10 14.36
C ALA A 86 24.27 -32.08 13.40
N LYS A 87 24.29 -32.40 12.10
CA LYS A 87 24.97 -31.63 11.05
C LYS A 87 24.28 -30.27 10.81
N PRO A 88 25.02 -29.14 10.67
CA PRO A 88 24.43 -27.82 10.46
C PRO A 88 23.71 -27.71 9.11
N ILE A 89 22.51 -27.11 9.11
CA ILE A 89 21.76 -26.80 7.89
C ILE A 89 22.45 -25.64 7.15
N SER A 90 22.83 -25.86 5.89
CA SER A 90 23.49 -24.83 5.09
C SER A 90 22.57 -23.63 4.86
N LYS A 91 23.15 -22.43 4.83
CA LYS A 91 22.40 -21.19 4.53
C LYS A 91 21.68 -21.27 3.19
N THR A 92 22.23 -22.03 2.24
CA THR A 92 21.66 -22.24 0.91
C THR A 92 20.28 -22.89 0.94
N ILE A 93 20.05 -23.87 1.83
CA ILE A 93 18.74 -24.52 1.98
C ILE A 93 17.72 -23.55 2.62
N ARG A 94 18.17 -22.70 3.56
CA ARG A 94 17.33 -21.64 4.15
C ARG A 94 16.90 -20.57 3.17
N LEU A 95 17.69 -20.35 2.13
CA LEU A 95 17.44 -19.35 1.08
C LEU A 95 16.90 -20.01 -0.21
N ALA A 96 16.60 -21.30 -0.20
CA ALA A 96 16.07 -22.03 -1.36
C ALA A 96 14.58 -21.67 -1.60
N GLY A 97 14.35 -20.45 -2.04
CA GLY A 97 13.03 -19.89 -2.35
C GLY A 97 13.09 -18.55 -3.10
N PHE A 98 14.26 -17.93 -3.20
CA PHE A 98 14.47 -16.62 -3.84
C PHE A 98 14.59 -16.65 -5.39
N GLY A 99 14.29 -17.78 -6.03
CA GLY A 99 14.75 -18.09 -7.39
C GLY A 99 13.83 -17.76 -8.56
N GLY A 100 12.96 -16.76 -8.48
CA GLY A 100 12.12 -16.34 -9.62
C GLY A 100 12.24 -14.85 -9.87
N SER A 101 12.84 -14.45 -11.00
CA SER A 101 12.90 -13.05 -11.45
C SER A 101 11.52 -12.38 -11.60
N ASP A 102 10.46 -13.20 -11.62
CA ASP A 102 9.07 -12.79 -11.79
C ASP A 102 8.29 -12.55 -10.48
N TYR A 103 8.80 -13.01 -9.32
CA TYR A 103 8.08 -12.92 -8.04
C TYR A 103 7.78 -11.47 -7.62
N TYR A 104 8.67 -10.54 -7.99
CA TYR A 104 8.56 -9.13 -7.65
C TYR A 104 7.97 -8.28 -8.80
N GLN A 105 7.64 -8.89 -9.94
CA GLN A 105 7.20 -8.17 -11.14
C GLN A 105 5.87 -7.43 -10.89
N LYS A 106 5.00 -7.99 -10.03
CA LYS A 106 3.74 -7.36 -9.58
C LYS A 106 3.96 -6.03 -8.84
N TYR A 107 5.10 -5.86 -8.19
CA TYR A 107 5.40 -4.65 -7.41
C TYR A 107 6.18 -3.61 -8.23
N LYS A 108 6.84 -4.00 -9.34
CA LYS A 108 7.60 -3.10 -10.22
C LYS A 108 6.77 -2.01 -10.90
N ARG A 109 5.46 -2.21 -11.09
CA ARG A 109 4.56 -1.22 -11.71
C ARG A 109 4.00 -0.19 -10.72
N SER A 110 4.31 -0.29 -9.43
CA SER A 110 3.84 0.64 -8.41
C SER A 110 4.77 1.84 -8.26
N LEU A 111 4.22 3.03 -7.97
CA LEU A 111 4.99 4.25 -7.68
C LEU A 111 5.99 4.08 -6.52
N ASN A 112 5.72 3.15 -5.59
CA ASN A 112 6.59 2.82 -4.46
C ASN A 112 7.20 1.41 -4.61
N SER A 113 7.53 1.01 -5.84
CA SER A 113 7.99 -0.35 -6.13
C SER A 113 9.18 -0.78 -5.30
N GLU A 114 10.12 0.12 -5.02
CA GLU A 114 11.37 -0.22 -4.32
C GLU A 114 11.12 -0.63 -2.86
N THR A 115 10.30 0.13 -2.13
CA THR A 115 9.96 -0.17 -0.73
C THR A 115 9.08 -1.41 -0.61
N LEU A 116 8.16 -1.62 -1.56
CA LEU A 116 7.34 -2.83 -1.61
C LEU A 116 8.18 -4.08 -1.90
N ILE A 117 9.16 -3.96 -2.80
CA ILE A 117 10.07 -5.06 -3.13
C ILE A 117 11.00 -5.37 -1.95
N SER A 118 11.52 -4.36 -1.25
CA SER A 118 12.37 -4.58 -0.07
C SER A 118 11.60 -5.26 1.07
N THR A 119 10.41 -4.74 1.41
CA THR A 119 9.57 -5.35 2.45
C THR A 119 9.13 -6.77 2.08
N ALA A 120 8.79 -7.02 0.80
CA ALA A 120 8.46 -8.37 0.33
C ALA A 120 9.66 -9.34 0.42
N LYS A 121 10.89 -8.86 0.19
CA LYS A 121 12.10 -9.67 0.36
C LYS A 121 12.33 -10.04 1.82
N GLU A 122 12.23 -9.07 2.73
CA GLU A 122 12.38 -9.29 4.17
C GLU A 122 11.32 -10.28 4.69
N LEU A 123 10.05 -10.12 4.26
CA LEU A 123 8.97 -11.04 4.61
C LEU A 123 9.26 -12.49 4.19
N ILE A 124 9.71 -12.68 2.95
CA ILE A 124 10.01 -14.02 2.41
C ILE A 124 11.22 -14.64 3.15
N PHE A 125 12.23 -13.83 3.47
CA PHE A 125 13.37 -14.28 4.28
C PHE A 125 12.92 -14.78 5.66
N PHE A 126 12.08 -14.01 6.33
CA PHE A 126 11.50 -14.38 7.62
C PHE A 126 10.66 -15.66 7.54
N GLN A 127 9.78 -15.76 6.53
CA GLN A 127 8.92 -16.93 6.33
C GLN A 127 9.74 -18.22 6.09
N ASN A 128 10.80 -18.15 5.29
CA ASN A 128 11.66 -19.31 5.06
C ASN A 128 12.40 -19.76 6.32
N ASN A 129 12.84 -18.80 7.15
CA ASN A 129 13.44 -19.10 8.46
C ASN A 129 12.44 -19.76 9.44
N LEU A 130 11.16 -19.41 9.37
CA LEU A 130 10.12 -20.10 10.14
C LEU A 130 9.88 -21.53 9.63
N LEU A 131 9.74 -21.70 8.31
CA LEU A 131 9.48 -23.01 7.70
C LEU A 131 10.61 -24.01 8.00
N CYS A 132 11.87 -23.57 7.92
CA CYS A 132 12.99 -24.46 8.25
C CYS A 132 13.00 -24.87 9.74
N ASN A 133 12.60 -23.96 10.64
CA ASN A 133 12.53 -24.23 12.08
C ASN A 133 11.37 -25.20 12.42
N GLN A 134 10.20 -25.01 11.80
CA GLN A 134 9.05 -25.89 11.95
C GLN A 134 9.31 -27.30 11.39
N ASN A 135 10.05 -27.42 10.29
CA ASN A 135 10.35 -28.73 9.72
C ASN A 135 11.32 -29.53 10.61
N HIS A 136 12.24 -28.85 11.30
CA HIS A 136 13.13 -29.49 12.26
C HIS A 136 12.36 -30.11 13.43
N SER A 137 11.37 -29.42 14.02
CA SER A 137 10.60 -29.96 15.15
C SER A 137 9.82 -31.24 14.81
N LYS A 138 9.35 -31.37 13.56
CA LYS A 138 8.62 -32.54 13.08
C LYS A 138 9.53 -33.72 12.75
N SER A 139 10.79 -33.48 12.37
CA SER A 139 11.75 -34.54 12.02
C SER A 139 12.21 -35.38 13.21
N TRP A 140 12.06 -34.89 14.45
CA TRP A 140 12.39 -35.63 15.68
C TRP A 140 11.21 -36.45 16.23
N LEU A 141 10.03 -36.37 15.60
CA LEU A 141 8.80 -37.06 16.01
C LEU A 141 8.48 -38.30 15.16
N ILE A 142 9.45 -38.78 14.37
CA ILE A 142 9.40 -40.03 13.60
C ILE A 142 10.65 -40.83 13.96
#